data_AF-A0A7X6BNK5-F1
#
_entry.id   AF-A0A7X6BNK5-F1
#
_cell.length_a   1.000
_cell.length_b   1.000
_cell.length_c   1.000
_cell.angle_alpha   90.00
_cell.angle_beta   90.00
_cell.angle_gamma   90.00
#
_symmetry.space_group_name_H-M   'P 1'
#
loop_
_entity.id
_entity.type
_entity.pdbx_description
1 polymer ?
#
loop_
_entity_poly.entity_id
_entity_poly.type
_entity_poly.pdbx_seq_one_letter_code
_entity_poly.pdbx_strand_id
1 'polypeptide(L)'
;MNEAAGRGLIQELNQRLPGREPGELLAYVAAQLSASIRLITPLGRTQPAFKFCLDDCEVLSLLQQKSLNSLVRTSQFPVSWVVSSVGAFYDSTETFLGQQPLTDADRRVISLDDRGDEDFRELCQAVVSLRLLFSVSESVRTAHANKALADFFPLDARLGRRGVNDMMAVIAQRSASPMPKLLVSIAERFQALAKGAFGIVGAPSKSRPLPLYQTYLLLLWQGREDSFKVTFDAQDEAKLTAYESSYNTPAFQAWIRRKQRAALLHFAAALGFRRLPLGGAAAVVSLADGSIRDFLEILGEIYAAYAKDHRFDIRSTESLERFASSRTQIGWDTQTTGIYNASEAYIDGVSGRAERTADAVLRLLDGLGQLTSLLQSDPSDPTVLGRAERGIFSIRFSSPTRNYIGDAAPSREQAVWKAIRQAEIAGYIRTTEARSSDASKTTGEPDHHGRTISFRLHRRFAPHFRFSYRGAYEVVTIAATDLWALCDERVPVDAKAWATDMANRTPLSGLGQLPLQFYSDDPDA
;
A
#
# COMPACT_ATOMS: atom_id res chain seq x y z
N MET A 1 -17.00 -27.71 -6.63
CA MET A 1 -16.51 -28.20 -7.94
C MET A 1 -15.48 -29.32 -7.83
N ASN A 2 -14.60 -29.37 -6.81
CA ASN A 2 -13.56 -30.40 -6.70
C ASN A 2 -14.05 -31.86 -6.54
N GLU A 3 -15.18 -32.12 -5.87
CA GLU A 3 -15.68 -33.51 -5.73
C GLU A 3 -16.35 -34.06 -7.01
N ALA A 4 -16.91 -33.20 -7.86
CA ALA A 4 -17.56 -33.62 -9.10
C ALA A 4 -16.54 -33.94 -10.22
N ALA A 5 -15.41 -33.21 -10.24
CA ALA A 5 -14.34 -33.43 -11.22
C ALA A 5 -13.56 -34.72 -10.96
N GLY A 6 -13.33 -35.10 -9.69
CA GLY A 6 -12.55 -36.29 -9.33
C GLY A 6 -13.23 -37.63 -9.57
N ARG A 7 -14.56 -37.66 -9.80
CA ARG A 7 -15.34 -38.90 -9.96
C ARG A 7 -15.82 -39.19 -11.38
N GLY A 8 -15.37 -38.43 -12.39
CA GLY A 8 -15.78 -38.62 -13.80
C GLY A 8 -17.22 -38.18 -14.13
N LEU A 9 -18.02 -37.77 -13.13
CA LEU A 9 -19.40 -37.30 -13.27
C LEU A 9 -19.55 -36.07 -14.19
N ILE A 10 -18.51 -35.24 -14.33
CA ILE A 10 -18.53 -34.09 -15.26
C ILE A 10 -18.64 -34.55 -16.72
N GLN A 11 -18.01 -35.67 -17.10
CA GLN A 11 -18.09 -36.18 -18.47
C GLN A 11 -19.50 -36.70 -18.80
N GLU A 12 -20.13 -37.42 -17.87
CA GLU A 12 -21.52 -37.87 -18.02
C GLU A 12 -22.53 -36.70 -18.00
N LEU A 13 -22.30 -35.70 -17.14
CA LEU A 13 -23.11 -34.47 -17.14
C LEU A 13 -22.96 -33.70 -18.45
N ASN A 14 -21.74 -33.51 -18.96
CA ASN A 14 -21.49 -32.83 -20.24
C ASN A 14 -22.19 -33.52 -21.43
N GLN A 15 -22.31 -34.85 -21.42
CA GLN A 15 -23.03 -35.59 -22.47
C GLN A 15 -24.56 -35.45 -22.38
N ARG A 16 -25.09 -35.14 -21.19
CA ARG A 16 -26.53 -34.97 -20.93
C ARG A 16 -26.98 -33.50 -20.99
N LEU A 17 -26.05 -32.57 -20.89
CA LEU A 17 -26.33 -31.15 -21.07
C LEU A 17 -26.58 -30.88 -22.56
N PRO A 18 -27.70 -30.26 -22.94
CA PRO A 18 -27.94 -29.90 -24.32
C PRO A 18 -26.80 -28.98 -24.78
N GLY A 19 -26.31 -29.17 -26.01
CA GLY A 19 -25.37 -28.24 -26.63
C GLY A 19 -26.02 -26.86 -26.72
N ARG A 20 -25.67 -25.99 -25.77
CA ARG A 20 -26.23 -24.66 -25.58
C ARG A 20 -25.11 -23.73 -25.22
N GLU A 21 -25.21 -22.47 -25.66
CA GLU A 21 -24.28 -21.47 -25.19
C GLU A 21 -24.35 -21.39 -23.65
N PRO A 22 -23.22 -21.18 -22.94
CA PRO A 22 -23.18 -21.19 -21.48
C PRO A 22 -24.29 -20.35 -20.79
N GLY A 23 -24.71 -19.24 -21.41
CA GLY A 23 -25.79 -18.39 -20.91
C GLY A 23 -27.18 -19.03 -20.98
N GLU A 24 -27.46 -19.86 -21.98
CA GLU A 24 -28.77 -20.50 -22.17
C GLU A 24 -29.03 -21.63 -21.18
N LEU A 25 -27.97 -22.39 -20.83
CA LEU A 25 -28.08 -23.41 -19.79
C LEU A 25 -28.38 -22.77 -18.43
N LEU A 26 -27.66 -21.70 -18.10
CA LEU A 26 -27.87 -20.96 -16.86
C LEU A 26 -29.28 -20.35 -16.81
N ALA A 27 -29.72 -19.71 -17.89
CA ALA A 27 -31.06 -19.14 -18.00
C ALA A 27 -32.14 -20.23 -17.83
N TYR A 28 -31.95 -21.40 -18.44
CA TYR A 28 -32.86 -22.53 -18.29
C TYR A 28 -32.94 -23.02 -16.83
N VAL A 29 -31.80 -23.23 -16.18
CA VAL A 29 -31.75 -23.66 -14.78
C VAL A 29 -32.38 -22.61 -13.85
N ALA A 30 -32.05 -21.34 -14.03
CA ALA A 30 -32.63 -20.25 -13.26
C ALA A 30 -34.16 -20.18 -13.43
N ALA A 31 -34.66 -20.30 -14.67
CA ALA A 31 -36.10 -20.31 -14.94
C ALA A 31 -36.82 -21.48 -14.25
N GLN A 32 -36.25 -22.69 -14.29
CA GLN A 32 -36.83 -23.87 -13.62
C GLN A 32 -36.83 -23.71 -12.10
N LEU A 33 -35.75 -23.19 -11.52
CA LEU A 33 -35.67 -22.93 -10.08
C LEU A 33 -36.63 -21.82 -9.66
N SER A 34 -36.73 -20.72 -10.42
CA SER A 34 -37.70 -19.65 -10.17
C SER A 34 -39.15 -20.12 -10.26
N ALA A 35 -39.47 -21.04 -11.17
CA ALA A 35 -40.80 -21.64 -11.27
C ALA A 35 -41.13 -22.54 -10.07
N SER A 36 -40.11 -23.17 -9.48
CA SER A 36 -40.25 -24.12 -8.38
C SER A 36 -40.26 -23.45 -6.99
N ILE A 37 -39.72 -22.23 -6.87
CA ILE A 37 -39.60 -21.50 -5.61
C ILE A 37 -40.62 -20.35 -5.56
N ARG A 38 -41.44 -20.30 -4.52
CA ARG A 38 -42.39 -19.20 -4.29
C ARG A 38 -41.94 -18.35 -3.10
N LEU A 39 -41.51 -17.11 -3.35
CA LEU A 39 -41.26 -16.14 -2.29
C LEU A 39 -42.54 -15.38 -1.96
N ILE A 40 -42.96 -15.47 -0.70
CA ILE A 40 -44.07 -14.68 -0.17
C ILE A 40 -43.45 -13.50 0.57
N THR A 41 -43.65 -12.31 0.03
CA THR A 41 -43.26 -11.05 0.66
C THR A 41 -44.50 -10.28 1.12
N PRO A 42 -44.39 -9.30 2.03
CA PRO A 42 -45.51 -8.45 2.43
C PRO A 42 -46.17 -7.70 1.26
N LEU A 43 -45.46 -7.53 0.14
CA LEU A 43 -45.92 -6.87 -1.08
C LEU A 43 -46.53 -7.84 -2.12
N GLY A 44 -46.68 -9.13 -1.78
CA GLY A 44 -47.22 -10.16 -2.67
C GLY A 44 -46.21 -11.24 -3.08
N ARG A 45 -46.55 -11.96 -4.16
CA ARG A 45 -45.70 -13.03 -4.73
C ARG A 45 -44.65 -12.41 -5.65
N THR A 46 -43.38 -12.70 -5.39
CA THR A 46 -42.26 -12.22 -6.19
C THR A 46 -41.47 -13.40 -6.77
N GLN A 47 -40.94 -13.23 -7.99
CA GLN A 47 -40.01 -14.20 -8.56
C GLN A 47 -38.66 -14.09 -7.84
N PRO A 48 -38.03 -15.21 -7.46
CA PRO A 48 -36.70 -15.18 -6.86
C PRO A 48 -35.67 -14.74 -7.89
N ALA A 49 -34.75 -13.86 -7.47
CA ALA A 49 -33.56 -13.49 -8.20
C ALA A 49 -32.35 -14.31 -7.74
N PHE A 50 -31.45 -14.65 -8.66
CA PHE A 50 -30.22 -15.39 -8.39
C PHE A 50 -29.03 -14.46 -8.53
N LYS A 51 -28.18 -14.44 -7.50
CA LYS A 51 -26.95 -13.66 -7.47
C LYS A 51 -25.76 -14.62 -7.36
N PHE A 52 -24.93 -14.64 -8.39
CA PHE A 52 -23.70 -15.43 -8.43
C PHE A 52 -22.53 -14.55 -8.03
N CYS A 53 -21.85 -14.91 -6.94
CA CYS A 53 -20.66 -14.21 -6.48
C CYS A 53 -19.45 -15.10 -6.74
N LEU A 54 -18.50 -14.61 -7.53
CA LEU A 54 -17.23 -15.27 -7.80
C LEU A 54 -16.11 -14.39 -7.26
N ASP A 55 -15.23 -15.01 -6.50
CA ASP A 55 -14.05 -14.37 -5.90
C ASP A 55 -12.77 -14.89 -6.60
N ASP A 56 -11.66 -14.20 -6.42
CA ASP A 56 -10.33 -14.55 -6.96
C ASP A 56 -10.30 -14.85 -8.48
N CYS A 57 -11.06 -14.12 -9.30
CA CYS A 57 -11.20 -14.42 -10.72
C CYS A 57 -9.95 -14.16 -11.56
N GLU A 58 -8.92 -13.49 -11.04
CA GLU A 58 -7.62 -13.31 -11.69
C GLU A 58 -6.84 -14.62 -11.91
N VAL A 59 -7.18 -15.69 -11.17
CA VAL A 59 -6.58 -17.03 -11.33
C VAL A 59 -7.15 -17.79 -12.53
N LEU A 60 -8.27 -17.31 -13.08
CA LEU A 60 -8.88 -17.90 -14.27
C LEU A 60 -7.95 -17.74 -15.47
N SER A 61 -7.87 -18.77 -16.32
CA SER A 61 -7.23 -18.66 -17.63
C SER A 61 -7.96 -17.65 -18.51
N LEU A 62 -7.28 -17.06 -19.51
CA LEU A 62 -7.91 -16.12 -20.46
C LEU A 62 -9.19 -16.69 -21.10
N LEU A 63 -9.19 -17.98 -21.42
CA LEU A 63 -10.37 -18.66 -21.97
C LEU A 63 -11.54 -18.69 -20.97
N GLN A 64 -11.26 -18.93 -19.69
CA GLN A 64 -12.26 -18.93 -18.62
C GLN A 64 -12.75 -17.51 -18.30
N GLN A 65 -11.86 -16.51 -18.29
CA GLN A 65 -12.22 -15.09 -18.15
C GLN A 65 -13.15 -14.66 -19.28
N LYS A 66 -12.79 -14.97 -20.53
CA LYS A 66 -13.61 -14.73 -21.72
C LYS A 66 -14.97 -15.44 -21.65
N SER A 67 -15.01 -16.66 -21.11
CA SER A 67 -16.27 -17.38 -20.86
C SER A 67 -17.14 -16.68 -19.82
N LEU A 68 -16.56 -16.24 -18.71
CA LEU A 68 -17.26 -15.52 -17.65
C LEU A 68 -17.80 -14.18 -18.15
N ASN A 69 -16.98 -13.43 -18.90
CA ASN A 69 -17.39 -12.20 -19.55
C ASN A 69 -18.58 -12.43 -20.50
N SER A 70 -18.54 -13.50 -21.29
CA SER A 70 -19.66 -13.87 -22.18
C SER A 70 -20.95 -14.21 -21.39
N LEU A 71 -20.82 -14.88 -20.24
CA LEU A 71 -21.93 -15.17 -19.35
C LEU A 71 -22.54 -13.90 -18.75
N VAL A 72 -21.72 -12.98 -18.25
CA VAL A 72 -22.19 -11.70 -17.71
C VAL A 72 -22.96 -10.92 -18.77
N ARG A 73 -22.42 -10.84 -20.00
CA ARG A 73 -23.04 -10.12 -21.12
C ARG A 73 -24.40 -10.71 -21.54
N THR A 74 -24.53 -12.03 -21.55
CA THR A 74 -25.75 -12.73 -21.97
C THR A 74 -26.79 -12.89 -20.88
N SER A 75 -26.41 -12.64 -19.62
CA SER A 75 -27.32 -12.80 -18.49
C SER A 75 -28.35 -11.68 -18.41
N GLN A 76 -29.59 -12.07 -18.13
CA GLN A 76 -30.70 -11.17 -17.88
C GLN A 76 -31.37 -11.53 -16.55
N PHE A 77 -32.21 -10.64 -16.03
CA PHE A 77 -33.08 -10.97 -14.89
C PHE A 77 -33.77 -12.32 -15.14
N PRO A 78 -33.78 -13.26 -14.17
CA PRO A 78 -33.51 -13.09 -12.74
C PRO A 78 -32.05 -13.27 -12.31
N VAL A 79 -31.10 -13.39 -13.23
CA VAL A 79 -29.69 -13.67 -12.91
C VAL A 79 -28.87 -12.38 -12.83
N SER A 80 -28.00 -12.31 -11.82
CA SER A 80 -27.02 -11.24 -11.65
C SER A 80 -25.67 -11.81 -11.20
N TRP A 81 -24.60 -11.12 -11.55
CA TRP A 81 -23.23 -11.53 -11.25
C TRP A 81 -22.51 -10.48 -10.42
N VAL A 82 -21.68 -10.95 -9.51
CA VAL A 82 -20.65 -10.19 -8.82
C VAL A 82 -19.35 -10.94 -9.04
N VAL A 83 -18.44 -10.32 -9.77
CA VAL A 83 -17.12 -10.87 -10.07
C VAL A 83 -16.11 -10.01 -9.34
N SER A 84 -15.27 -10.65 -8.52
CA SER A 84 -14.13 -10.01 -7.88
C SER A 84 -12.84 -10.55 -8.47
N SER A 85 -11.89 -9.65 -8.70
CA SER A 85 -10.55 -9.97 -9.17
C SER A 85 -9.54 -9.00 -8.59
N VAL A 86 -8.33 -9.47 -8.34
CA VAL A 86 -7.20 -8.66 -7.88
C VAL A 86 -6.27 -8.30 -9.04
N GLY A 87 -5.82 -7.04 -9.07
CA GLY A 87 -4.75 -6.58 -9.94
C GLY A 87 -5.18 -6.28 -11.38
N ALA A 88 -4.21 -5.77 -12.15
CA ALA A 88 -4.46 -5.29 -13.53
C ALA A 88 -4.47 -6.42 -14.58
N PHE A 89 -4.30 -7.69 -14.18
CA PHE A 89 -4.13 -8.82 -15.10
C PHE A 89 -5.41 -9.60 -15.42
N TYR A 90 -6.56 -9.20 -14.88
CA TYR A 90 -7.85 -9.75 -15.27
C TYR A 90 -8.38 -9.05 -16.54
N ASP A 91 -8.55 -9.81 -17.63
CA ASP A 91 -9.24 -9.29 -18.81
C ASP A 91 -10.73 -9.26 -18.54
N SER A 92 -11.22 -8.05 -18.32
CA SER A 92 -12.60 -7.81 -17.99
C SER A 92 -13.45 -7.58 -19.25
N THR A 93 -12.88 -7.51 -20.44
CA THR A 93 -13.57 -6.98 -21.63
C THR A 93 -13.87 -8.02 -22.68
N GLU A 94 -12.97 -8.95 -22.94
CA GLU A 94 -13.09 -9.85 -24.08
C GLU A 94 -14.22 -10.88 -23.87
N THR A 95 -15.05 -11.11 -24.89
CA THR A 95 -16.13 -12.11 -24.90
C THR A 95 -15.99 -13.03 -26.11
N PHE A 96 -16.65 -14.20 -26.09
CA PHE A 96 -16.78 -15.07 -27.26
C PHE A 96 -17.76 -14.53 -28.31
N LEU A 97 -18.53 -13.50 -27.98
CA LEU A 97 -19.43 -12.84 -28.91
C LEU A 97 -18.61 -11.89 -29.79
N GLY A 98 -18.47 -12.24 -31.06
CA GLY A 98 -17.67 -11.46 -32.02
C GLY A 98 -18.08 -9.98 -32.04
N GLN A 99 -17.09 -9.09 -31.90
CA GLN A 99 -17.27 -7.63 -31.86
C GLN A 99 -18.16 -7.09 -30.73
N GLN A 100 -18.45 -7.88 -29.69
CA GLN A 100 -19.27 -7.47 -28.56
C GLN A 100 -18.50 -7.58 -27.25
N PRO A 101 -17.60 -6.62 -26.94
CA PRO A 101 -16.94 -6.59 -25.64
C PRO A 101 -17.94 -6.28 -24.53
N LEU A 102 -17.53 -6.57 -23.31
CA LEU A 102 -18.25 -6.15 -22.10
C LEU A 102 -18.08 -4.64 -21.90
N THR A 103 -19.19 -3.94 -21.74
CA THR A 103 -19.21 -2.48 -21.58
C THR A 103 -19.84 -2.06 -20.26
N ASP A 104 -19.77 -0.77 -19.93
CA ASP A 104 -20.43 -0.20 -18.74
C ASP A 104 -21.97 -0.25 -18.81
N ALA A 105 -22.54 -0.54 -19.99
CA ALA A 105 -23.97 -0.82 -20.11
C ALA A 105 -24.34 -2.21 -19.54
N ASP A 106 -23.38 -3.13 -19.50
CA ASP A 106 -23.58 -4.53 -19.10
C ASP A 106 -23.21 -4.76 -17.63
N ARG A 107 -22.35 -3.91 -17.08
CA ARG A 107 -21.82 -4.05 -15.72
C ARG A 107 -21.46 -2.72 -15.11
N ARG A 108 -21.24 -2.75 -13.80
CA ARG A 108 -20.58 -1.68 -13.07
C ARG A 108 -19.25 -2.19 -12.52
N VAL A 109 -18.15 -1.56 -12.91
CA VAL A 109 -16.83 -1.82 -12.31
C VAL A 109 -16.68 -0.93 -11.09
N ILE A 110 -16.26 -1.52 -9.97
CA ILE A 110 -16.00 -0.80 -8.72
C ILE A 110 -14.56 -1.09 -8.33
N SER A 111 -13.68 -0.12 -8.50
CA SER A 111 -12.33 -0.18 -7.94
C SER A 111 -12.42 -0.01 -6.43
N LEU A 112 -11.90 -0.98 -5.68
CA LEU A 112 -11.75 -0.88 -4.24
C LEU A 112 -10.44 -0.19 -3.83
N ASP A 113 -9.54 0.03 -4.79
CA ASP A 113 -8.25 0.70 -4.61
C ASP A 113 -8.38 2.23 -4.67
N ASP A 114 -9.45 2.75 -5.26
CA ASP A 114 -9.72 4.19 -5.39
C ASP A 114 -10.31 4.81 -4.11
N ARG A 115 -10.51 4.02 -3.06
CA ARG A 115 -11.05 4.49 -1.78
C ARG A 115 -10.09 5.50 -1.14
N GLY A 116 -10.64 6.61 -0.66
CA GLY A 116 -9.85 7.60 0.06
C GLY A 116 -9.27 7.01 1.35
N ASP A 117 -8.15 7.56 1.80
CA ASP A 117 -7.52 7.17 3.07
C ASP A 117 -8.49 7.29 4.26
N GLU A 118 -9.38 8.29 4.24
CA GLU A 118 -10.42 8.49 5.27
C GLU A 118 -11.51 7.41 5.20
N ASP A 119 -12.01 7.07 4.01
CA ASP A 119 -13.01 5.99 3.84
C ASP A 119 -12.46 4.64 4.33
N PHE A 120 -11.21 4.34 3.99
CA PHE A 120 -10.55 3.12 4.44
C PHE A 120 -10.33 3.12 5.96
N ARG A 121 -10.00 4.28 6.54
CA ARG A 121 -9.85 4.45 7.98
C ARG A 121 -11.18 4.26 8.73
N GLU A 122 -12.29 4.79 8.21
CA GLU A 122 -13.63 4.57 8.75
C GLU A 122 -14.02 3.09 8.69
N LEU A 123 -13.71 2.41 7.58
CA LEU A 123 -13.89 0.97 7.47
C LEU A 123 -13.08 0.21 8.52
N CYS A 124 -11.81 0.55 8.71
CA CYS A 124 -10.95 -0.04 9.73
C CYS A 124 -11.55 0.13 11.13
N GLN A 125 -12.02 1.34 11.48
CA GLN A 125 -12.68 1.67 12.73
C GLN A 125 -13.95 0.83 12.97
N ALA A 126 -14.82 0.73 11.96
CA ALA A 126 -16.05 -0.04 12.06
C ALA A 126 -15.77 -1.54 12.23
N VAL A 127 -14.87 -2.09 11.41
CA VAL A 127 -14.55 -3.53 11.41
C VAL A 127 -13.87 -3.96 12.71
N VAL A 128 -12.89 -3.22 13.22
CA VAL A 128 -12.23 -3.59 14.49
C VAL A 128 -13.22 -3.54 15.64
N SER A 129 -14.06 -2.51 15.69
CA SER A 129 -15.04 -2.35 16.76
C SER A 129 -16.08 -3.46 16.74
N LEU A 130 -16.58 -3.82 15.55
CA LEU A 130 -17.50 -4.94 15.35
C LEU A 130 -16.87 -6.27 15.80
N ARG A 131 -15.66 -6.56 15.31
CA ARG A 131 -14.99 -7.83 15.62
C ARG A 131 -14.70 -7.96 17.11
N LEU A 132 -14.20 -6.90 17.74
CA LEU A 132 -13.93 -6.92 19.19
C LEU A 132 -15.23 -7.02 19.99
N LEU A 133 -16.29 -6.29 19.62
CA LEU A 133 -17.59 -6.35 20.30
C LEU A 133 -18.13 -7.79 20.30
N PHE A 134 -18.06 -8.50 19.18
CA PHE A 134 -18.54 -9.89 19.11
C PHE A 134 -17.59 -10.92 19.74
N SER A 135 -16.37 -10.53 20.09
CA SER A 135 -15.36 -11.42 20.68
C SER A 135 -15.24 -11.31 22.21
N VAL A 136 -15.87 -10.31 22.83
CA VAL A 136 -15.95 -10.16 24.29
C VAL A 136 -17.16 -10.88 24.89
N SER A 137 -17.23 -10.94 26.22
CA SER A 137 -18.35 -11.57 26.92
C SER A 137 -19.70 -10.87 26.66
N GLU A 138 -20.78 -11.63 26.80
CA GLU A 138 -22.15 -11.13 26.59
C GLU A 138 -22.53 -9.98 27.54
N SER A 139 -22.00 -9.98 28.76
CA SER A 139 -22.21 -8.90 29.73
C SER A 139 -21.65 -7.57 29.22
N VAL A 140 -20.45 -7.58 28.64
CA VAL A 140 -19.81 -6.40 28.05
C VAL A 140 -20.56 -5.94 26.79
N ARG A 141 -21.01 -6.88 25.94
CA ARG A 141 -21.83 -6.55 24.75
C ARG A 141 -23.13 -5.85 25.12
N THR A 142 -23.85 -6.40 26.08
CA THR A 142 -25.13 -5.85 26.55
C THR A 142 -24.94 -4.47 27.18
N ALA A 143 -23.85 -4.27 27.93
CA ALA A 143 -23.48 -2.96 28.47
C ALA A 143 -23.18 -1.90 27.39
N HIS A 144 -22.93 -2.32 26.15
CA HIS A 144 -22.64 -1.46 25.00
C HIS A 144 -23.81 -1.35 23.99
N ALA A 145 -24.93 -2.05 24.19
CA ALA A 145 -26.00 -2.16 23.19
C ALA A 145 -26.59 -0.81 22.72
N ASN A 146 -26.57 0.21 23.58
CA ASN A 146 -27.13 1.54 23.30
C ASN A 146 -26.07 2.60 22.93
N LYS A 147 -24.84 2.18 22.57
CA LYS A 147 -23.74 3.08 22.20
C LYS A 147 -23.38 2.93 20.73
N ALA A 148 -22.75 3.95 20.15
CA ALA A 148 -22.28 3.87 18.77
C ALA A 148 -21.19 2.80 18.66
N LEU A 149 -21.25 1.96 17.63
CA LEU A 149 -20.30 0.84 17.45
C LEU A 149 -18.84 1.30 17.48
N ALA A 150 -18.53 2.44 16.87
CA ALA A 150 -17.18 3.01 16.82
C ALA A 150 -16.59 3.31 18.21
N ASP A 151 -17.42 3.49 19.23
CA ASP A 151 -16.97 3.78 20.59
C ASP A 151 -16.46 2.55 21.33
N PHE A 152 -16.68 1.33 20.79
CA PHE A 152 -16.22 0.11 21.44
C PHE A 152 -14.69 -0.01 21.42
N PHE A 153 -14.08 0.34 20.29
CA PHE A 153 -12.62 0.46 20.15
C PHE A 153 -12.27 1.73 19.38
N PRO A 154 -12.23 2.90 20.03
CA PRO A 154 -11.94 4.15 19.36
C PRO A 154 -10.46 4.18 18.92
N LEU A 155 -10.21 3.94 17.63
CA LEU A 155 -8.88 3.65 17.07
C LEU A 155 -7.85 4.73 17.45
N ASP A 156 -8.24 6.00 17.34
CA ASP A 156 -7.40 7.15 17.70
C ASP A 156 -7.12 7.27 19.19
N ALA A 157 -8.10 6.98 20.03
CA ALA A 157 -7.94 7.07 21.47
C ALA A 157 -7.13 5.89 22.00
N ARG A 158 -7.20 4.72 21.34
CA ARG A 158 -6.46 3.51 21.73
C ARG A 158 -5.02 3.50 21.19
N LEU A 159 -4.81 3.82 19.91
CA LEU A 159 -3.47 3.81 19.30
C LEU A 159 -2.76 5.16 19.39
N GLY A 160 -3.50 6.26 19.49
CA GLY A 160 -2.96 7.62 19.51
C GLY A 160 -2.85 8.27 18.13
N ARG A 161 -2.80 9.61 18.11
CA ARG A 161 -2.65 10.47 16.93
C ARG A 161 -1.22 11.00 16.80
N ARG A 162 -0.27 10.09 16.71
CA ARG A 162 1.15 10.43 16.74
C ARG A 162 1.69 10.66 15.32
N GLY A 163 2.44 11.73 15.15
CA GLY A 163 3.02 12.16 13.88
C GLY A 163 4.52 11.91 13.79
N VAL A 164 5.12 12.34 12.67
CA VAL A 164 6.56 12.22 12.44
C VAL A 164 7.38 12.93 13.51
N ASN A 165 6.94 14.10 13.97
CA ASN A 165 7.65 14.84 15.03
C ASN A 165 7.73 14.06 16.35
N ASP A 166 6.69 13.31 16.70
CA ASP A 166 6.72 12.45 17.90
C ASP A 166 7.74 11.31 17.73
N MET A 167 7.80 10.71 16.53
CA MET A 167 8.77 9.66 16.20
C MET A 167 10.21 10.18 16.25
N MET A 168 10.48 11.36 15.67
CA MET A 168 11.79 12.00 15.73
C MET A 168 12.17 12.39 17.16
N ALA A 169 11.21 12.83 17.99
CA ALA A 169 11.46 13.14 19.39
C ALA A 169 11.90 11.89 20.18
N VAL A 170 11.25 10.74 19.96
CA VAL A 170 11.65 9.47 20.58
C VAL A 170 13.06 9.04 20.12
N ILE A 171 13.39 9.18 18.83
CA ILE A 171 14.75 8.90 18.32
C ILE A 171 15.77 9.84 18.97
N ALA A 172 15.46 11.14 19.03
CA ALA A 172 16.34 12.15 19.61
C ALA A 172 16.62 11.88 21.09
N GLN A 173 15.59 11.50 21.86
CA GLN A 173 15.73 11.14 23.28
C GLN A 173 16.58 9.89 23.51
N ARG A 174 16.52 8.91 22.60
CA ARG A 174 17.28 7.65 22.68
C ARG A 174 18.72 7.78 22.16
N SER A 175 19.04 8.85 21.45
CA SER A 175 20.35 9.02 20.81
C SER A 175 21.37 9.65 21.75
N ALA A 176 22.59 9.12 21.75
CA ALA A 176 23.74 9.70 22.45
C ALA A 176 24.47 10.77 21.62
N SER A 177 24.16 10.90 20.33
CA SER A 177 24.81 11.84 19.42
C SER A 177 24.55 13.30 19.83
N PRO A 178 25.49 14.24 19.59
CA PRO A 178 25.26 15.66 19.81
C PRO A 178 24.26 16.26 18.81
N MET A 179 24.13 15.69 17.61
CA MET A 179 23.29 16.24 16.54
C MET A 179 21.80 16.35 16.93
N PRO A 180 21.15 15.33 17.55
CA PRO A 180 19.76 15.46 17.98
C PRO A 180 19.54 16.51 19.08
N LYS A 181 20.49 16.68 19.99
CA LYS A 181 20.42 17.73 21.02
C LYS A 181 20.46 19.12 20.38
N LEU A 182 21.35 19.31 19.40
CA LEU A 182 21.41 20.53 18.61
C LEU A 182 20.07 20.77 17.88
N LEU A 183 19.56 19.75 17.17
CA LEU A 183 18.28 19.84 16.47
C LEU A 183 17.13 20.23 17.39
N VAL A 184 17.00 19.60 18.56
CA VAL A 184 15.95 19.92 19.54
C VAL A 184 16.07 21.37 19.99
N SER A 185 17.28 21.83 20.32
CA SER A 185 17.51 23.21 20.76
C SER A 185 17.15 24.24 19.67
N ILE A 186 17.48 23.95 18.40
CA ILE A 186 17.14 24.80 17.27
C ILE A 186 15.64 24.77 17.02
N ALA A 187 14.98 23.60 17.14
CA ALA A 187 13.54 23.47 16.94
C ALA A 187 12.72 24.21 18.00
N GLU A 188 13.21 24.28 19.25
CA GLU A 188 12.61 25.12 20.30
C GLU A 188 12.69 26.60 19.95
N ARG A 189 13.84 27.07 19.46
CA ARG A 189 14.03 28.46 19.01
C ARG A 189 13.20 28.76 17.76
N PHE A 190 13.17 27.86 16.79
CA PHE A 190 12.34 27.97 15.60
C PHE A 190 10.85 28.02 15.95
N GLN A 191 10.39 27.21 16.91
CA GLN A 191 9.00 27.28 17.40
C GLN A 191 8.71 28.60 18.13
N ALA A 192 9.69 29.19 18.81
CA ALA A 192 9.54 30.51 19.43
C ALA A 192 9.44 31.64 18.39
N LEU A 193 10.27 31.60 17.34
CA LEU A 193 10.18 32.52 16.19
C LEU A 193 8.84 32.36 15.46
N ALA A 194 8.36 31.12 15.30
CA ALA A 194 7.07 30.79 14.71
C ALA A 194 5.85 31.43 15.42
N LYS A 195 5.97 31.76 16.71
CA LYS A 195 4.91 32.42 17.48
C LYS A 195 4.74 33.90 17.14
N GLY A 196 5.73 34.55 16.51
CA GLY A 196 5.71 35.98 16.20
C GLY A 196 5.29 36.33 14.77
N ALA A 197 5.70 35.53 13.77
CA ALA A 197 5.55 35.89 12.35
C ALA A 197 4.88 34.83 11.48
N PHE A 198 4.73 33.58 11.96
CA PHE A 198 4.41 32.46 11.08
C PHE A 198 2.93 32.07 11.00
N GLY A 199 2.03 32.89 11.56
CA GLY A 199 0.58 32.73 11.36
C GLY A 199 0.06 31.30 11.56
N ILE A 200 0.70 30.49 12.41
CA ILE A 200 0.18 29.16 12.74
C ILE A 200 -1.00 29.40 13.67
N VAL A 201 -2.18 29.60 13.09
CA VAL A 201 -3.44 29.82 13.81
C VAL A 201 -3.60 28.75 14.89
N GLY A 202 -3.68 29.19 16.14
CA GLY A 202 -3.85 28.36 17.33
C GLY A 202 -2.77 28.60 18.39
N ALA A 203 -3.17 29.25 19.48
CA ALA A 203 -2.38 29.58 20.67
C ALA A 203 -1.45 28.43 21.18
N PRO A 204 -0.37 28.75 21.92
CA PRO A 204 0.53 27.75 22.47
C PRO A 204 -0.20 26.90 23.52
N SER A 205 -0.69 25.73 23.14
CA SER A 205 -0.87 24.68 24.15
C SER A 205 0.51 24.10 24.44
N LYS A 206 0.80 23.83 25.72
CA LYS A 206 1.94 23.00 26.17
C LYS A 206 1.95 21.58 25.54
N SER A 207 1.03 21.27 24.62
CA SER A 207 0.80 19.95 24.03
C SER A 207 1.14 19.84 22.55
N ARG A 208 1.63 20.90 21.88
CA ARG A 208 2.01 20.79 20.45
C ARG A 208 3.44 20.26 20.30
N PRO A 209 3.66 19.17 19.55
CA PRO A 209 5.00 18.60 19.38
C PRO A 209 5.94 19.60 18.70
N LEU A 210 7.22 19.56 19.07
CA LEU A 210 8.26 20.38 18.46
C LEU A 210 8.33 20.11 16.94
N PRO A 211 8.58 21.14 16.10
CA PRO A 211 8.63 21.01 14.65
C PRO A 211 9.94 20.37 14.13
N LEU A 212 10.32 19.21 14.69
CA LEU A 212 11.62 18.58 14.48
C LEU A 212 11.91 18.26 13.00
N TYR A 213 10.95 17.69 12.27
CA TYR A 213 11.19 17.33 10.86
C TYR A 213 11.30 18.57 9.99
N GLN A 214 10.51 19.62 10.29
CA GLN A 214 10.57 20.89 9.57
C GLN A 214 11.93 21.55 9.78
N THR A 215 12.36 21.67 11.04
CA THR A 215 13.66 22.23 11.39
C THR A 215 14.79 21.41 10.77
N TYR A 216 14.73 20.08 10.81
CA TYR A 216 15.74 19.22 10.22
C TYR A 216 15.86 19.41 8.70
N LEU A 217 14.73 19.45 7.98
CA LEU A 217 14.71 19.69 6.54
C LEU A 217 15.29 21.06 6.19
N LEU A 218 14.85 22.12 6.88
CA LEU A 218 15.29 23.49 6.60
C LEU A 218 16.77 23.69 6.91
N LEU A 219 17.31 23.04 7.94
CA LEU A 219 18.73 23.07 8.23
C LEU A 219 19.55 22.41 7.12
N LEU A 220 19.03 21.39 6.44
CA LEU A 220 19.69 20.69 5.34
C LEU A 220 19.47 21.34 3.96
N TRP A 221 18.46 22.19 3.82
CA TRP A 221 18.07 22.79 2.55
C TRP A 221 19.02 23.92 2.12
N GLN A 222 19.35 23.98 0.82
CA GLN A 222 20.24 24.98 0.24
C GLN A 222 19.51 26.05 -0.59
N GLY A 223 18.17 26.12 -0.50
CA GLY A 223 17.36 27.13 -1.19
C GLY A 223 16.91 26.77 -2.61
N ARG A 224 17.28 25.59 -3.13
CA ARG A 224 16.73 25.03 -4.38
C ARG A 224 15.97 23.73 -4.09
N GLU A 225 14.92 23.44 -4.84
CA GLU A 225 13.93 22.38 -4.53
C GLU A 225 14.54 21.02 -4.17
N ASP A 226 15.61 20.61 -4.87
CA ASP A 226 16.29 19.32 -4.69
C ASP A 226 17.70 19.43 -4.10
N SER A 227 18.14 20.63 -3.70
CA SER A 227 19.50 20.87 -3.23
C SER A 227 19.56 20.77 -1.71
N PHE A 228 20.08 19.65 -1.24
CA PHE A 228 20.30 19.38 0.17
C PHE A 228 21.76 19.07 0.43
N LYS A 229 22.22 19.37 1.64
CA LYS A 229 23.49 18.85 2.16
C LYS A 229 23.24 17.62 3.02
N VAL A 230 24.33 16.92 3.33
CA VAL A 230 24.32 15.67 4.10
C VAL A 230 24.28 15.92 5.62
N THR A 231 24.92 16.99 6.11
CA THR A 231 25.02 17.33 7.53
C THR A 231 24.74 18.80 7.81
N PHE A 232 24.28 19.14 9.00
CA PHE A 232 24.14 20.53 9.45
C PHE A 232 24.96 20.81 10.71
N ASP A 233 25.25 22.09 10.94
CA ASP A 233 25.93 22.60 12.13
C ASP A 233 25.16 23.78 12.77
N ALA A 234 25.78 24.44 13.76
CA ALA A 234 25.16 25.56 14.46
C ALA A 234 25.07 26.85 13.62
N GLN A 235 25.92 27.04 12.62
CA GLN A 235 25.89 28.22 11.75
C GLN A 235 24.66 28.21 10.83
N ASP A 236 24.18 27.01 10.49
CA ASP A 236 23.00 26.83 9.66
C ASP A 236 21.71 27.33 10.29
N GLU A 237 21.68 27.50 11.61
CA GLU A 237 20.54 28.08 12.31
C GLU A 237 20.21 29.49 11.79
N ALA A 238 21.22 30.29 11.46
CA ALA A 238 21.02 31.65 10.96
C ALA A 238 20.20 31.70 9.65
N LYS A 239 20.17 30.59 8.89
CA LYS A 239 19.40 30.47 7.65
C LYS A 239 17.90 30.35 7.91
N LEU A 240 17.48 29.88 9.09
CA LEU A 240 16.06 29.69 9.39
C LEU A 240 15.28 31.00 9.35
N THR A 241 15.90 32.10 9.78
CA THR A 241 15.31 33.44 9.69
C THR A 241 15.12 33.89 8.25
N ALA A 242 16.02 33.51 7.34
CA ALA A 242 15.90 33.85 5.92
C ALA A 242 14.73 33.12 5.23
N TYR A 243 14.29 31.98 5.76
CA TYR A 243 13.17 31.20 5.22
C TYR A 243 11.80 31.57 5.81
N GLU A 244 11.74 32.57 6.69
CA GLU A 244 10.54 32.96 7.41
C GLU A 244 9.39 33.38 6.48
N SER A 245 9.68 34.25 5.51
CA SER A 245 8.69 34.74 4.54
C SER A 245 8.13 33.60 3.67
N SER A 246 8.99 32.71 3.19
CA SER A 246 8.60 31.57 2.35
C SER A 246 7.80 30.52 3.12
N TYR A 247 8.10 30.29 4.40
CA TYR A 247 7.44 29.27 5.21
C TYR A 247 5.94 29.51 5.34
N ASN A 248 5.50 30.77 5.35
CA ASN A 248 4.08 31.10 5.50
C ASN A 248 3.24 30.80 4.27
N THR A 249 3.88 30.49 3.14
CA THR A 249 3.14 30.16 1.92
C THR A 249 2.56 28.74 2.02
N PRO A 250 1.26 28.54 1.67
CA PRO A 250 0.65 27.21 1.67
C PRO A 250 1.38 26.19 0.79
N ALA A 251 1.94 26.65 -0.33
CA ALA A 251 2.71 25.83 -1.26
C ALA A 251 3.99 25.28 -0.60
N PHE A 252 4.75 26.13 0.08
CA PHE A 252 5.96 25.70 0.78
C PHE A 252 5.66 24.79 1.96
N GLN A 253 4.59 25.07 2.71
CA GLN A 253 4.11 24.15 3.74
C GLN A 253 3.72 22.78 3.18
N ALA A 254 3.08 22.74 2.02
CA ALA A 254 2.74 21.49 1.35
C ALA A 254 4.01 20.74 0.91
N TRP A 255 5.00 21.44 0.37
CA TRP A 255 6.30 20.88 -0.01
C TRP A 255 7.03 20.28 1.21
N ILE A 256 7.13 21.01 2.32
CA ILE A 256 7.68 20.50 3.60
C ILE A 256 6.93 19.25 4.07
N ARG A 257 5.58 19.28 4.06
CA ARG A 257 4.76 18.13 4.48
C ARG A 257 4.97 16.89 3.62
N ARG A 258 5.28 17.04 2.32
CA ARG A 258 5.59 15.90 1.44
C ARG A 258 6.87 15.19 1.87
N LYS A 259 7.88 15.94 2.33
CA LYS A 259 9.20 15.40 2.72
C LYS A 259 9.31 14.88 4.14
N GLN A 260 8.24 14.95 4.95
CA GLN A 260 8.30 14.62 6.37
C GLN A 260 8.75 13.16 6.65
N ARG A 261 8.38 12.18 5.82
CA ARG A 261 8.78 10.76 6.01
C ARG A 261 10.23 10.54 5.61
N ALA A 262 10.66 11.12 4.49
CA ALA A 262 12.06 11.11 4.08
C ALA A 262 12.96 11.75 5.15
N ALA A 263 12.53 12.86 5.75
CA ALA A 263 13.23 13.49 6.87
C ALA A 263 13.39 12.52 8.06
N LEU A 264 12.34 11.79 8.43
CA LEU A 264 12.39 10.78 9.49
C LEU A 264 13.38 9.65 9.16
N LEU A 265 13.30 9.10 7.95
CA LEU A 265 14.15 7.98 7.52
C LEU A 265 15.62 8.40 7.45
N HIS A 266 15.90 9.52 6.81
CA HIS A 266 17.25 10.10 6.71
C HIS A 266 17.82 10.43 8.10
N PHE A 267 17.02 11.04 8.99
CA PHE A 267 17.44 11.32 10.37
C PHE A 267 17.74 10.05 11.15
N ALA A 268 16.88 9.03 11.06
CA ALA A 268 17.08 7.76 11.72
C ALA A 268 18.35 7.04 11.21
N ALA A 269 18.54 7.01 9.89
CA ALA A 269 19.70 6.39 9.25
C ALA A 269 21.01 7.11 9.61
N ALA A 270 21.02 8.44 9.59
CA ALA A 270 22.17 9.25 10.00
C ALA A 270 22.60 8.98 11.46
N LEU A 271 21.67 8.55 12.32
CA LEU A 271 21.93 8.18 13.71
C LEU A 271 22.14 6.68 13.92
N GLY A 272 22.12 5.87 12.86
CA GLY A 272 22.26 4.41 12.93
C GLY A 272 21.05 3.68 13.52
N PHE A 273 19.88 4.32 13.62
CA PHE A 273 18.66 3.68 14.11
C PHE A 273 18.10 2.73 13.05
N ARG A 274 18.12 1.45 13.37
CA ARG A 274 17.56 0.39 12.51
C ARG A 274 16.07 0.14 12.74
N ARG A 275 15.59 0.44 13.95
CA ARG A 275 14.22 0.18 14.37
C ARG A 275 13.52 1.49 14.66
N LEU A 276 12.60 1.86 13.78
CA LEU A 276 11.84 3.09 13.90
C LEU A 276 10.77 2.95 15.00
N PRO A 277 10.53 4.01 15.77
CA PRO A 277 9.45 4.04 16.75
C PRO A 277 8.09 4.19 16.05
N LEU A 278 7.62 3.14 15.37
CA LEU A 278 6.35 3.16 14.64
C LEU A 278 5.17 2.96 15.61
N GLY A 279 4.13 3.77 15.45
CA GLY A 279 2.92 3.68 16.27
C GLY A 279 1.89 4.75 15.89
N GLY A 280 0.69 4.62 16.45
CA GLY A 280 -0.44 5.48 16.15
C GLY A 280 -1.34 4.96 15.03
N ALA A 281 -2.59 5.40 15.05
CA ALA A 281 -3.62 4.93 14.12
C ALA A 281 -3.24 5.18 12.65
N ALA A 282 -2.64 6.33 12.34
CA ALA A 282 -2.23 6.67 10.99
C ALA A 282 -1.13 5.73 10.45
N ALA A 283 -0.17 5.32 11.28
CA ALA A 283 0.86 4.37 10.87
C ALA A 283 0.27 2.98 10.60
N VAL A 284 -0.57 2.48 11.52
CA VAL A 284 -1.21 1.16 11.38
C VAL A 284 -2.11 1.09 10.15
N VAL A 285 -2.96 2.10 9.93
CA VAL A 285 -3.84 2.16 8.74
C VAL A 285 -3.02 2.28 7.46
N SER A 286 -1.95 3.09 7.46
CA SER A 286 -1.12 3.27 6.28
C SER A 286 -0.37 1.98 5.89
N LEU A 287 0.16 1.24 6.88
CA LEU A 287 0.84 -0.05 6.67
C LEU A 287 -0.09 -1.14 6.11
N ALA A 288 -1.38 -1.05 6.42
CA ALA A 288 -2.39 -1.97 5.91
C ALA A 288 -2.67 -1.79 4.41
N ASP A 289 -2.23 -0.68 3.80
CA ASP A 289 -2.22 -0.48 2.35
C ASP A 289 -3.57 -0.75 1.65
N GLY A 290 -4.68 -0.33 2.27
CA GLY A 290 -6.04 -0.54 1.74
C GLY A 290 -6.65 -1.93 2.02
N SER A 291 -5.90 -2.83 2.66
CA SER A 291 -6.32 -4.20 2.98
C SER A 291 -6.79 -4.33 4.43
N ILE A 292 -8.07 -4.67 4.61
CA ILE A 292 -8.63 -4.89 5.95
C ILE A 292 -8.04 -6.12 6.64
N ARG A 293 -7.59 -7.12 5.86
CA ARG A 293 -6.91 -8.31 6.37
C ARG A 293 -5.58 -7.91 7.00
N ASP A 294 -4.76 -7.16 6.29
CA ASP A 294 -3.46 -6.69 6.78
C ASP A 294 -3.63 -5.78 8.00
N PHE A 295 -4.64 -4.89 8.00
CA PHE A 295 -4.97 -4.07 9.17
C PHE A 295 -5.25 -4.92 10.42
N LEU A 296 -6.09 -5.96 10.29
CA LEU A 296 -6.45 -6.83 11.39
C LEU A 296 -5.29 -7.71 11.86
N GLU A 297 -4.42 -8.14 10.95
CA GLU A 297 -3.21 -8.88 11.31
C GLU A 297 -2.21 -8.00 12.08
N ILE A 298 -1.99 -6.75 11.64
CA ILE A 298 -1.16 -5.78 12.36
C ILE A 298 -1.74 -5.53 13.76
N LEU A 299 -3.07 -5.32 13.87
CA LEU A 299 -3.72 -5.18 15.17
C LEU A 299 -3.64 -6.44 16.03
N GLY A 300 -3.71 -7.63 15.43
CA GLY A 300 -3.56 -8.90 16.11
C GLY A 300 -2.19 -9.05 16.75
N GLU A 301 -1.13 -8.66 16.04
CA GLU A 301 0.24 -8.63 16.58
C GLU A 301 0.44 -7.56 17.66
N ILE A 302 -0.21 -6.39 17.51
CA ILE A 302 -0.24 -5.37 18.58
C ILE A 302 -0.95 -5.92 19.83
N TYR A 303 -2.06 -6.65 19.66
CA TYR A 303 -2.75 -7.31 20.76
C TYR A 303 -1.88 -8.41 21.41
N ALA A 304 -1.18 -9.21 20.62
CA ALA A 304 -0.26 -10.23 21.12
C ALA A 304 0.87 -9.61 21.95
N ALA A 305 1.47 -8.51 21.46
CA ALA A 305 2.46 -7.73 22.20
C ALA A 305 1.86 -7.13 23.49
N TYR A 306 0.64 -6.59 23.42
CA TYR A 306 -0.07 -6.04 24.57
C TYR A 306 -0.33 -7.08 25.67
N ALA A 307 -0.84 -8.25 25.29
CA ALA A 307 -1.10 -9.35 26.21
C ALA A 307 0.20 -9.82 26.89
N LYS A 308 1.30 -9.93 26.13
CA LYS A 308 2.62 -10.27 26.65
C LYS A 308 3.14 -9.23 27.65
N ASP A 309 3.07 -7.95 27.33
CA ASP A 309 3.56 -6.86 28.20
C ASP A 309 2.79 -6.81 29.54
N HIS A 310 1.51 -7.17 29.53
CA HIS A 310 0.65 -7.18 30.71
C HIS A 310 0.55 -8.57 31.38
N ARG A 311 1.29 -9.57 30.89
CA ARG A 311 1.29 -10.96 31.38
C ARG A 311 -0.10 -11.61 31.37
N PHE A 312 -0.93 -11.28 30.40
CA PHE A 312 -2.20 -11.96 30.17
C PHE A 312 -2.03 -13.19 29.28
N ASP A 313 -2.91 -14.18 29.46
CA ASP A 313 -3.12 -15.20 28.44
C ASP A 313 -3.80 -14.57 27.21
N ILE A 314 -3.18 -14.72 26.03
CA ILE A 314 -3.70 -14.18 24.77
C ILE A 314 -5.09 -14.72 24.42
N ARG A 315 -5.43 -15.93 24.91
CA ARG A 315 -6.73 -16.57 24.71
C ARG A 315 -7.78 -16.16 25.75
N SER A 316 -7.39 -15.41 26.78
CA SER A 316 -8.32 -14.95 27.81
C SER A 316 -9.24 -13.86 27.28
N THR A 317 -10.55 -14.00 27.54
CA THR A 317 -11.54 -12.97 27.28
C THR A 317 -11.25 -11.68 28.06
N GLU A 318 -10.69 -11.79 29.29
CA GLU A 318 -10.33 -10.61 30.10
C GLU A 318 -9.25 -9.76 29.42
N SER A 319 -8.25 -10.41 28.82
CA SER A 319 -7.19 -9.73 28.07
C SER A 319 -7.77 -8.91 26.92
N LEU A 320 -8.69 -9.52 26.17
CA LEU A 320 -9.34 -8.88 25.03
C LEU A 320 -10.27 -7.74 25.48
N GLU A 321 -11.01 -7.92 26.57
CA GLU A 321 -11.85 -6.88 27.16
C GLU A 321 -11.02 -5.67 27.60
N ARG A 322 -9.87 -5.89 28.26
CA ARG A 322 -8.95 -4.81 28.64
C ARG A 322 -8.32 -4.14 27.43
N PHE A 323 -7.92 -4.91 26.42
CA PHE A 323 -7.41 -4.36 25.17
C PHE A 323 -8.45 -3.51 24.44
N ALA A 324 -9.71 -3.96 24.41
CA ALA A 324 -10.79 -3.30 23.68
C ALA A 324 -11.28 -2.03 24.39
N SER A 325 -11.60 -2.15 25.69
CA SER A 325 -12.41 -1.17 26.43
C SER A 325 -11.62 -0.27 27.39
N SER A 326 -10.31 -0.48 27.54
CA SER A 326 -9.51 0.38 28.42
C SER A 326 -9.53 1.84 27.96
N ARG A 327 -9.43 2.77 28.91
CA ARG A 327 -9.34 4.22 28.65
C ARG A 327 -7.91 4.68 28.33
N THR A 328 -6.91 3.82 28.52
CA THR A 328 -5.49 4.19 28.36
C THR A 328 -4.95 3.84 26.98
N GLN A 329 -4.24 4.75 26.33
CA GLN A 329 -3.54 4.44 25.08
C GLN A 329 -2.63 3.21 25.23
N ILE A 330 -2.56 2.40 24.17
CA ILE A 330 -1.63 1.28 24.09
C ILE A 330 -0.20 1.85 24.01
N GLY A 331 0.69 1.26 24.81
CA GLY A 331 2.09 1.69 24.91
C GLY A 331 2.78 1.75 23.55
N TRP A 332 3.67 2.72 23.39
CA TRP A 332 4.37 2.95 22.13
C TRP A 332 5.26 1.77 21.73
N ASP A 333 6.05 1.27 22.69
CA ASP A 333 6.94 0.14 22.45
C ASP A 333 6.16 -1.16 22.17
N THR A 334 4.96 -1.30 22.77
CA THR A 334 4.01 -2.38 22.46
C THR A 334 3.55 -2.30 21.01
N GLN A 335 3.10 -1.11 20.56
CA GLN A 335 2.68 -0.90 19.17
C GLN A 335 3.82 -1.13 18.18
N THR A 336 5.00 -0.56 18.45
CA THR A 336 6.20 -0.78 17.61
C THR A 336 6.55 -2.27 17.56
N THR A 337 6.42 -3.01 18.67
CA THR A 337 6.67 -4.45 18.67
C THR A 337 5.67 -5.22 17.83
N GLY A 338 4.37 -4.96 17.99
CA GLY A 338 3.35 -5.58 17.14
C GLY A 338 3.54 -5.27 15.66
N ILE A 339 3.85 -4.02 15.30
CA ILE A 339 4.07 -3.61 13.90
C ILE A 339 5.27 -4.36 13.27
N TYR A 340 6.39 -4.47 14.00
CA TYR A 340 7.55 -5.20 13.50
C TYR A 340 7.25 -6.69 13.39
N ASN A 341 6.63 -7.32 14.39
CA ASN A 341 6.24 -8.72 14.31
C ASN A 341 5.30 -8.99 13.12
N ALA A 342 4.34 -8.10 12.86
CA ALA A 342 3.43 -8.22 11.73
C ALA A 342 4.14 -8.10 10.37
N SER A 343 5.23 -7.34 10.30
CA SER A 343 6.06 -7.19 9.10
C SER A 343 6.92 -8.44 8.87
N GLU A 344 7.58 -8.94 9.92
CA GLU A 344 8.38 -10.18 9.85
C GLU A 344 7.50 -11.38 9.48
N ALA A 345 6.35 -11.56 10.14
CA ALA A 345 5.41 -12.64 9.83
C ALA A 345 4.88 -12.59 8.39
N TYR A 346 4.79 -11.38 7.81
CA TYR A 346 4.38 -11.20 6.42
C TYR A 346 5.45 -11.68 5.43
N ILE A 347 6.73 -11.44 5.74
CA ILE A 347 7.88 -11.93 4.94
C ILE A 347 8.07 -13.43 5.13
N ASP A 348 7.98 -13.94 6.35
CA ASP A 348 8.04 -15.37 6.64
C ASP A 348 6.95 -16.14 5.86
N GLY A 349 5.77 -15.52 5.73
CA GLY A 349 4.67 -16.03 4.90
C GLY A 349 4.96 -16.11 3.40
N VAL A 350 5.94 -15.34 2.88
CA VAL A 350 6.45 -15.49 1.50
C VAL A 350 7.23 -16.79 1.37
N SER A 351 8.16 -17.01 2.30
CA SER A 351 9.07 -18.17 2.33
C SER A 351 8.36 -19.50 2.58
N GLY A 352 7.25 -19.47 3.33
CA GLY A 352 6.47 -20.67 3.67
C GLY A 352 5.58 -21.23 2.56
N ARG A 353 5.44 -20.53 1.42
CA ARG A 353 4.65 -21.05 0.27
C ARG A 353 5.48 -22.08 -0.48
N ALA A 354 5.03 -23.34 -0.52
CA ALA A 354 5.70 -24.48 -1.15
C ALA A 354 5.78 -24.43 -2.70
N GLU A 355 5.72 -23.24 -3.30
CA GLU A 355 5.81 -23.05 -4.74
C GLU A 355 7.27 -22.92 -5.16
N ARG A 356 7.68 -23.60 -6.24
CA ARG A 356 9.05 -23.50 -6.78
C ARG A 356 9.47 -22.05 -7.07
N THR A 357 8.51 -21.20 -7.45
CA THR A 357 8.71 -19.77 -7.72
C THR A 357 8.82 -18.88 -6.47
N ALA A 358 8.60 -19.42 -5.27
CA ALA A 358 8.63 -18.63 -4.03
C ALA A 358 10.02 -18.04 -3.76
N ASP A 359 11.10 -18.76 -4.08
CA ASP A 359 12.47 -18.28 -3.89
C ASP A 359 12.81 -17.11 -4.82
N ALA A 360 12.42 -17.19 -6.09
CA ALA A 360 12.61 -16.08 -7.04
C ALA A 360 11.80 -14.84 -6.65
N VAL A 361 10.56 -15.03 -6.16
CA VAL A 361 9.73 -13.92 -5.66
C VAL A 361 10.35 -13.31 -4.40
N LEU A 362 10.84 -14.12 -3.46
CA LEU A 362 11.49 -13.63 -2.25
C LEU A 362 12.75 -12.82 -2.59
N ARG A 363 13.64 -13.35 -3.43
CA ARG A 363 14.84 -12.62 -3.88
C ARG A 363 14.51 -11.32 -4.60
N LEU A 364 13.45 -11.32 -5.42
CA LEU A 364 12.93 -10.10 -6.05
C LEU A 364 12.47 -9.09 -5.00
N LEU A 365 11.66 -9.51 -4.03
CA LEU A 365 11.16 -8.65 -2.96
C LEU A 365 12.29 -8.11 -2.08
N ASP A 366 13.27 -8.95 -1.74
CA ASP A 366 14.46 -8.55 -0.99
C ASP A 366 15.27 -7.52 -1.75
N GLY A 367 15.57 -7.75 -3.03
CA GLY A 367 16.33 -6.82 -3.85
C GLY A 367 15.64 -5.47 -3.98
N LEU A 368 14.35 -5.48 -4.31
CA LEU A 368 13.54 -4.26 -4.40
C LEU A 368 13.40 -3.56 -3.04
N GLY A 369 13.26 -4.32 -1.95
CA GLY A 369 13.12 -3.80 -0.59
C GLY A 369 14.38 -3.08 -0.14
N GLN A 370 15.54 -3.70 -0.33
CA GLN A 370 16.85 -3.09 -0.07
C GLN A 370 17.09 -1.86 -0.95
N LEU A 371 16.74 -1.93 -2.24
CA LEU A 371 16.88 -0.78 -3.14
C LEU A 371 15.99 0.39 -2.70
N THR A 372 14.73 0.12 -2.34
CA THR A 372 13.80 1.13 -1.83
C THR A 372 14.33 1.77 -0.53
N SER A 373 14.91 0.96 0.36
CA SER A 373 15.54 1.43 1.59
C SER A 373 16.67 2.42 1.32
N LEU A 374 17.59 2.07 0.42
CA LEU A 374 18.71 2.94 0.02
C LEU A 374 18.20 4.25 -0.59
N LEU A 375 17.27 4.15 -1.54
CA LEU A 375 16.71 5.32 -2.24
C LEU A 375 15.93 6.27 -1.32
N GLN A 376 15.46 5.82 -0.15
CA GLN A 376 14.65 6.63 0.77
C GLN A 376 15.35 7.01 2.08
N SER A 377 16.48 6.41 2.42
CA SER A 377 17.09 6.57 3.75
C SER A 377 18.59 6.80 3.77
N ASP A 378 19.32 6.62 2.66
CA ASP A 378 20.77 6.78 2.63
C ASP A 378 21.18 8.21 3.07
N PRO A 379 21.84 8.37 4.24
CA PRO A 379 22.20 9.68 4.74
C PRO A 379 23.34 10.32 3.94
N SER A 380 24.07 9.54 3.13
CA SER A 380 25.15 10.04 2.30
C SER A 380 24.67 10.57 0.93
N ASP A 381 23.44 10.25 0.55
CA ASP A 381 22.81 10.70 -0.70
C ASP A 381 21.93 11.94 -0.44
N PRO A 382 22.36 13.16 -0.83
CA PRO A 382 21.56 14.36 -0.66
C PRO A 382 20.24 14.32 -1.46
N THR A 383 20.14 13.46 -2.48
CA THR A 383 18.93 13.36 -3.30
C THR A 383 17.77 12.64 -2.62
N VAL A 384 18.02 11.93 -1.51
CA VAL A 384 16.97 11.30 -0.69
C VAL A 384 15.94 12.32 -0.21
N LEU A 385 16.39 13.51 0.19
CA LEU A 385 15.51 14.59 0.64
C LEU A 385 14.94 15.39 -0.55
N GLY A 386 15.65 15.48 -1.67
CA GLY A 386 15.14 16.05 -2.92
C GLY A 386 13.96 15.24 -3.48
N ARG A 387 14.19 13.97 -3.75
CA ARG A 387 13.19 13.02 -4.25
C ARG A 387 12.74 12.08 -3.13
N ALA A 388 11.87 12.61 -2.27
CA ALA A 388 11.34 11.86 -1.14
C ALA A 388 10.47 10.67 -1.60
N GLU A 389 10.55 9.55 -0.89
CA GLU A 389 9.70 8.36 -1.07
C GLU A 389 9.79 7.72 -2.49
N ARG A 390 11.01 7.64 -3.08
CA ARG A 390 11.34 6.84 -4.30
C ARG A 390 11.06 5.36 -4.11
N GLY A 391 10.41 4.71 -5.09
CA GLY A 391 10.14 3.26 -5.04
C GLY A 391 8.92 2.77 -5.80
N ILE A 392 8.37 3.57 -6.73
CA ILE A 392 7.48 3.04 -7.78
C ILE A 392 8.38 2.58 -8.92
N PHE A 393 8.53 1.27 -9.09
CA PHE A 393 9.36 0.68 -10.14
C PHE A 393 8.60 0.63 -11.45
N SER A 394 9.13 1.28 -12.49
CA SER A 394 8.59 1.24 -13.84
C SER A 394 9.47 0.42 -14.75
N ILE A 395 8.90 -0.61 -15.39
CA ILE A 395 9.60 -1.53 -16.27
C ILE A 395 8.91 -1.54 -17.62
N ARG A 396 9.68 -1.30 -18.68
CA ARG A 396 9.24 -1.48 -20.05
C ARG A 396 9.66 -2.86 -20.55
N PHE A 397 8.68 -3.68 -20.93
CA PHE A 397 8.92 -4.95 -21.60
C PHE A 397 8.88 -4.75 -23.11
N SER A 398 9.77 -5.46 -23.81
CA SER A 398 9.72 -5.55 -25.26
C SER A 398 8.42 -6.26 -25.65
N SER A 399 7.74 -5.82 -26.71
CA SER A 399 6.51 -6.49 -27.15
C SER A 399 6.82 -7.97 -27.39
N PRO A 400 5.99 -8.91 -26.90
CA PRO A 400 6.13 -10.30 -27.30
C PRO A 400 5.82 -10.35 -28.80
N THR A 401 6.86 -10.26 -29.62
CA THR A 401 6.79 -10.76 -30.99
C THR A 401 6.24 -12.16 -30.87
N ARG A 402 5.11 -12.43 -31.54
CA ARG A 402 4.41 -13.72 -31.52
C ARG A 402 5.45 -14.84 -31.59
N ASN A 403 5.77 -15.45 -30.45
CA ASN A 403 6.70 -16.57 -30.40
C ASN A 403 6.05 -17.66 -31.25
N TYR A 404 6.61 -17.91 -32.42
CA TYR A 404 6.30 -19.09 -33.20
C TYR A 404 6.55 -20.31 -32.30
N ILE A 405 5.63 -21.27 -32.38
CA ILE A 405 5.70 -22.56 -31.70
C ILE A 405 7.06 -23.19 -32.06
N GLY A 406 8.04 -23.13 -31.16
CA GLY A 406 9.36 -23.71 -31.40
C GLY A 406 10.54 -23.14 -30.61
N ASP A 407 10.47 -21.92 -30.07
CA ASP A 407 11.62 -21.33 -29.37
C ASP A 407 11.67 -21.75 -27.89
N ALA A 408 12.61 -22.63 -27.55
CA ALA A 408 12.62 -23.44 -26.34
C ALA A 408 13.31 -22.79 -25.12
N ALA A 409 13.48 -21.47 -25.09
CA ALA A 409 13.96 -20.76 -23.91
C ALA A 409 12.98 -19.65 -23.50
N PRO A 410 12.48 -19.62 -22.24
CA PRO A 410 11.74 -18.46 -21.77
C PRO A 410 12.67 -17.25 -21.84
N SER A 411 12.26 -16.19 -22.54
CA SER A 411 13.04 -14.96 -22.60
C SER A 411 13.27 -14.45 -21.17
N ARG A 412 14.41 -13.80 -20.92
CA ARG A 412 14.72 -13.21 -19.59
C ARG A 412 13.57 -12.34 -19.08
N GLU A 413 12.95 -11.61 -20.00
CA GLU A 413 11.76 -10.79 -19.75
C GLU A 413 10.55 -11.61 -19.28
N GLN A 414 10.33 -12.82 -19.81
CA GLN A 414 9.22 -13.70 -19.39
C GLN A 414 9.39 -14.21 -17.95
N ALA A 415 10.62 -14.47 -17.51
CA ALA A 415 10.90 -14.85 -16.12
C ALA A 415 10.56 -13.72 -15.15
N VAL A 416 11.01 -12.50 -15.47
CA VAL A 416 10.69 -11.27 -14.70
C VAL A 416 9.19 -11.01 -14.68
N TRP A 417 8.54 -11.12 -15.84
CA TRP A 417 7.10 -10.99 -15.98
C TRP A 417 6.34 -11.95 -15.05
N LYS A 418 6.74 -13.23 -15.03
CA LYS A 418 6.13 -14.26 -14.20
C LYS A 418 6.32 -13.98 -12.71
N ALA A 419 7.53 -13.57 -12.30
CA ALA A 419 7.83 -13.25 -10.90
C ALA A 419 7.01 -12.05 -10.40
N ILE A 420 6.92 -10.97 -11.19
CA ILE A 420 6.10 -9.79 -10.87
C ILE A 420 4.62 -10.18 -10.79
N ARG A 421 4.10 -10.92 -11.77
CA ARG A 421 2.70 -11.38 -11.75
C ARG A 421 2.39 -12.23 -10.53
N GLN A 422 3.28 -13.13 -10.15
CA GLN A 422 3.10 -13.95 -8.96
C GLN A 422 3.13 -13.10 -7.68
N ALA A 423 4.04 -12.12 -7.60
CA ALA A 423 4.12 -11.20 -6.48
C ALA A 423 2.85 -10.32 -6.35
N GLU A 424 2.24 -9.90 -7.47
CA GLU A 424 1.01 -9.11 -7.46
C GLU A 424 -0.19 -9.95 -6.99
N ILE A 425 -0.38 -11.14 -7.57
CA ILE A 425 -1.46 -12.07 -7.17
C ILE A 425 -1.32 -12.43 -5.68
N ALA A 426 -0.10 -12.60 -5.21
CA ALA A 426 0.16 -12.88 -3.80
C ALA A 426 -0.05 -11.66 -2.87
N GLY A 427 -0.24 -10.46 -3.42
CA GLY A 427 -0.47 -9.21 -2.70
C GLY A 427 0.79 -8.50 -2.20
N TYR A 428 1.99 -8.96 -2.59
CA TYR A 428 3.27 -8.41 -2.14
C TYR A 428 3.68 -7.12 -2.87
N ILE A 429 3.14 -6.90 -4.06
CA ILE A 429 3.30 -5.65 -4.81
C ILE A 429 1.93 -5.09 -5.18
N ARG A 430 1.88 -3.77 -5.36
CA ARG A 430 0.71 -3.04 -5.84
C ARG A 430 1.05 -2.38 -7.17
N THR A 431 0.31 -2.73 -8.20
CA THR A 431 0.39 -2.02 -9.49
C THR A 431 -0.15 -0.60 -9.30
N THR A 432 0.52 0.36 -9.92
CA THR A 432 0.17 1.77 -9.86
C THR A 432 0.11 2.30 -11.27
N GLU A 433 -0.89 3.10 -11.59
CA GLU A 433 -0.86 3.93 -12.80
C GLU A 433 0.25 4.96 -12.62
N ALA A 434 1.42 4.73 -13.22
CA ALA A 434 2.44 5.75 -13.25
C ALA A 434 1.90 6.93 -14.05
N ARG A 435 1.73 8.07 -13.39
CA ARG A 435 1.61 9.37 -14.05
C ARG A 435 2.96 9.69 -14.68
N SER A 436 3.32 8.98 -15.74
CA SER A 436 4.42 9.39 -16.59
C SER A 436 3.99 10.70 -17.24
N SER A 437 4.74 11.77 -17.00
CA SER A 437 4.56 13.07 -17.68
C SER A 437 4.70 12.95 -19.20
N ASP A 438 5.18 11.80 -19.70
CA ASP A 438 5.32 11.44 -21.11
C ASP A 438 4.14 10.66 -21.68
N ALA A 439 2.97 10.66 -21.04
CA ALA A 439 1.72 10.49 -21.79
C ALA A 439 1.55 11.75 -22.66
N SER A 440 2.32 11.79 -23.75
CA SER A 440 2.21 12.80 -24.78
C SER A 440 0.73 12.96 -25.12
N LYS A 441 0.24 14.19 -24.93
CA LYS A 441 -0.99 14.68 -25.54
C LYS A 441 -0.84 14.79 -27.07
N THR A 442 -0.22 13.80 -27.71
CA THR A 442 -0.24 13.61 -29.15
C THR A 442 -1.29 12.55 -29.44
N THR A 443 -2.47 13.04 -29.81
CA THR A 443 -3.28 12.50 -30.90
C THR A 443 -3.33 10.97 -31.01
N GLY A 444 -4.37 10.37 -30.45
CA GLY A 444 -5.24 9.43 -31.17
C GLY A 444 -4.66 8.12 -31.73
N GLU A 445 -3.43 7.72 -31.42
CA GLU A 445 -2.91 6.39 -31.77
C GLU A 445 -2.55 5.61 -30.51
N PRO A 446 -3.17 4.42 -30.28
CA PRO A 446 -2.77 3.56 -29.18
C PRO A 446 -1.35 3.06 -29.44
N ASP A 447 -0.43 3.47 -28.56
CA ASP A 447 0.99 3.17 -28.62
C ASP A 447 1.22 1.64 -28.59
N HIS A 448 1.37 1.02 -29.76
CA HIS A 448 1.39 -0.43 -29.96
C HIS A 448 2.76 -1.10 -29.68
N HIS A 449 3.70 -0.43 -28.99
CA HIS A 449 5.12 -0.85 -28.99
C HIS A 449 5.83 -0.97 -27.62
N GLY A 450 5.15 -1.45 -26.58
CA GLY A 450 5.81 -1.97 -25.38
C GLY A 450 4.87 -2.08 -24.19
N ARG A 451 4.95 -3.18 -23.44
CA ARG A 451 4.14 -3.35 -22.23
C ARG A 451 4.88 -2.70 -21.06
N THR A 452 4.45 -1.53 -20.62
CA THR A 452 5.01 -0.90 -19.40
C THR A 452 4.17 -1.33 -18.20
N ILE A 453 4.83 -1.80 -17.13
CA ILE A 453 4.19 -1.97 -15.82
C ILE A 453 4.85 -1.01 -14.84
N SER A 454 4.06 -0.42 -13.96
CA SER A 454 4.57 0.30 -12.79
C SER A 454 3.97 -0.28 -11.52
N PHE A 455 4.80 -0.54 -10.52
CA PHE A 455 4.37 -1.12 -9.25
C PHE A 455 5.27 -0.67 -8.10
N ARG A 456 4.77 -0.84 -6.87
CA ARG A 456 5.55 -0.63 -5.65
C ARG A 456 5.40 -1.82 -4.71
N LEU A 457 6.33 -1.95 -3.77
CA LEU A 457 6.20 -2.92 -2.68
C LEU A 457 5.00 -2.57 -1.79
N HIS A 458 4.39 -3.62 -1.22
CA HIS A 458 3.36 -3.48 -0.19
C HIS A 458 3.92 -2.74 1.03
N ARG A 459 3.16 -1.79 1.59
CA ARG A 459 3.64 -0.94 2.69
C ARG A 459 3.97 -1.71 3.96
N ARG A 460 3.37 -2.89 4.15
CA ARG A 460 3.64 -3.79 5.27
C ARG A 460 5.11 -4.27 5.35
N PHE A 461 5.86 -4.20 4.26
CA PHE A 461 7.30 -4.49 4.25
C PHE A 461 8.17 -3.33 4.79
N ALA A 462 7.59 -2.15 5.00
CA ALA A 462 8.32 -0.95 5.42
C ALA A 462 9.11 -1.13 6.74
N PRO A 463 8.55 -1.74 7.82
CA PRO A 463 9.31 -1.94 9.05
C PRO A 463 10.55 -2.82 8.85
N HIS A 464 10.43 -3.91 8.08
CA HIS A 464 11.52 -4.85 7.81
C HIS A 464 12.64 -4.21 6.96
N PHE A 465 12.32 -3.69 5.78
CA PHE A 465 13.32 -3.10 4.88
C PHE A 465 13.71 -1.67 5.23
N ARG A 466 12.95 -1.00 6.11
CA ARG A 466 13.19 0.39 6.58
C ARG A 466 12.96 1.47 5.53
N PHE A 467 11.97 1.27 4.68
CA PHE A 467 11.46 2.34 3.83
C PHE A 467 10.21 2.99 4.46
N SER A 468 9.63 3.98 3.79
CA SER A 468 8.48 4.70 4.31
C SER A 468 7.22 3.83 4.45
N TYR A 469 6.61 3.86 5.63
CA TYR A 469 5.33 3.20 5.89
C TYR A 469 4.15 3.85 5.13
N ARG A 470 4.33 5.06 4.58
CA ARG A 470 3.35 5.72 3.70
C ARG A 470 3.35 5.17 2.28
N GLY A 471 4.39 4.43 1.91
CA GLY A 471 4.59 3.92 0.56
C GLY A 471 5.23 4.93 -0.38
N ALA A 472 5.79 4.41 -1.47
CA ALA A 472 6.46 5.19 -2.49
C ALA A 472 5.46 5.93 -3.40
N TYR A 473 5.87 7.09 -3.90
CA TYR A 473 5.15 7.84 -4.93
C TYR A 473 6.04 8.34 -6.07
N GLU A 474 7.37 8.32 -5.91
CA GLU A 474 8.31 8.70 -6.97
C GLU A 474 8.74 7.48 -7.79
N VAL A 475 8.79 7.67 -9.11
CA VAL A 475 9.07 6.62 -10.08
C VAL A 475 10.58 6.38 -10.21
N VAL A 476 10.95 5.10 -10.31
CA VAL A 476 12.29 4.59 -10.52
C VAL A 476 12.23 3.66 -11.74
N THR A 477 12.82 4.07 -12.85
CA THR A 477 12.86 3.26 -14.06
C THR A 477 13.92 2.19 -13.93
N ILE A 478 13.54 0.92 -14.13
CA ILE A 478 14.45 -0.23 -14.09
C ILE A 478 14.26 -1.06 -15.35
N ALA A 479 15.36 -1.50 -15.97
CA ALA A 479 15.29 -2.40 -17.12
C ALA A 479 14.93 -3.82 -16.68
N ALA A 480 14.13 -4.53 -17.48
CA ALA A 480 13.78 -5.92 -17.19
C ALA A 480 15.02 -6.83 -17.08
N THR A 481 16.09 -6.51 -17.82
CA THR A 481 17.37 -7.24 -17.77
C THR A 481 18.07 -7.14 -16.41
N ASP A 482 17.92 -6.02 -15.70
CA ASP A 482 18.56 -5.81 -14.40
C ASP A 482 17.87 -6.61 -13.29
N LEU A 483 16.54 -6.78 -13.41
CA LEU A 483 15.73 -7.57 -12.48
C LEU A 483 15.80 -9.08 -12.73
N TRP A 484 16.14 -9.49 -13.96
CA TRP A 484 16.24 -10.89 -14.33
C TRP A 484 17.19 -11.66 -13.41
N ALA A 485 18.29 -11.03 -12.98
CA ALA A 485 19.27 -11.65 -12.08
C ALA A 485 18.66 -12.06 -10.73
N LEU A 486 17.66 -11.33 -10.22
CA LEU A 486 16.92 -11.69 -9.01
C LEU A 486 15.86 -12.77 -9.26
N CYS A 487 15.37 -12.88 -10.49
CA CYS A 487 14.28 -13.78 -10.88
C CYS A 487 14.75 -15.15 -11.38
N ASP A 488 16.02 -15.32 -11.70
CA ASP A 488 16.60 -16.59 -12.17
C ASP A 488 17.22 -17.38 -11.00
N GLU A 489 16.72 -18.58 -10.75
CA GLU A 489 17.24 -19.54 -9.75
C GLU A 489 18.66 -20.01 -10.06
N ARG A 490 19.10 -19.94 -11.31
CA ARG A 490 20.45 -20.37 -11.72
C ARG A 490 21.52 -19.35 -11.41
N VAL A 491 21.13 -18.10 -11.14
CA VAL A 491 22.06 -17.00 -10.87
C VAL A 491 22.05 -16.74 -9.36
N PRO A 492 23.12 -17.12 -8.63
CA PRO A 492 23.25 -16.77 -7.23
C PRO A 492 23.54 -15.26 -7.14
N VAL A 493 22.54 -14.50 -6.70
CA VAL A 493 22.65 -13.05 -6.51
C VAL A 493 22.38 -12.72 -5.06
N ASP A 494 23.31 -12.02 -4.42
CA ASP A 494 23.03 -11.35 -3.15
C ASP A 494 22.16 -10.11 -3.43
N ALA A 495 20.91 -10.16 -2.95
CA ALA A 495 19.94 -9.08 -3.11
C ALA A 495 20.45 -7.72 -2.61
N LYS A 496 21.26 -7.72 -1.54
CA LYS A 496 21.81 -6.49 -0.97
C LYS A 496 22.91 -5.89 -1.85
N ALA A 497 23.83 -6.73 -2.33
CA ALA A 497 24.87 -6.31 -3.27
C ALA A 497 24.25 -5.77 -4.57
N TRP A 498 23.24 -6.47 -5.10
CA TRP A 498 22.48 -6.03 -6.27
C TRP A 498 21.83 -4.65 -6.04
N ALA A 499 21.17 -4.45 -4.90
CA ALA A 499 20.51 -3.19 -4.59
C ALA A 499 21.49 -2.02 -4.49
N THR A 500 22.69 -2.26 -3.95
CA THR A 500 23.74 -1.24 -3.83
C THR A 500 24.30 -0.85 -5.20
N ASP A 501 24.57 -1.84 -6.06
CA ASP A 501 25.00 -1.60 -7.44
C ASP A 501 23.92 -0.85 -8.25
N MET A 502 22.65 -1.22 -8.09
CA MET A 502 21.52 -0.54 -8.73
C MET A 502 21.32 0.90 -8.22
N ALA A 503 21.47 1.15 -6.92
CA ALA A 503 21.37 2.49 -6.35
C ALA A 503 22.45 3.43 -6.93
N ASN A 504 23.67 2.91 -7.14
CA ASN A 504 24.77 3.66 -7.76
C ASN A 504 24.55 3.91 -9.28
N ARG A 505 23.84 3.00 -9.96
CA ARG A 505 23.56 3.11 -11.41
C ARG A 505 22.35 3.95 -11.73
N THR A 506 21.36 4.02 -10.84
CA THR A 506 20.10 4.73 -11.06
C THR A 506 20.44 6.20 -11.31
N PRO A 507 20.35 6.68 -12.56
CA PRO A 507 20.84 8.01 -12.88
C PRO A 507 20.04 9.07 -12.14
N LEU A 508 20.72 10.16 -11.80
CA LEU A 508 20.21 11.45 -11.32
C LEU A 508 19.28 12.14 -12.35
N SER A 509 18.54 11.38 -13.17
CA SER A 509 17.80 11.88 -14.32
C SER A 509 16.81 12.95 -13.90
N GLY A 510 17.10 14.20 -14.27
CA GLY A 510 16.40 15.44 -13.96
C GLY A 510 15.02 15.62 -14.61
N LEU A 511 14.28 14.55 -14.86
CA LEU A 511 13.02 14.61 -15.60
C LEU A 511 11.89 14.08 -14.71
N GLY A 512 11.08 14.98 -14.15
CA GLY A 512 9.85 14.55 -13.51
C GLY A 512 9.16 15.50 -12.52
N GLN A 513 9.73 16.65 -12.15
CA GLN A 513 9.06 17.56 -11.21
C GLN A 513 8.92 18.98 -11.78
N LEU A 514 7.70 19.52 -11.61
CA LEU A 514 7.37 20.91 -11.95
C LEU A 514 8.26 21.84 -11.14
N PRO A 515 9.04 22.74 -11.76
CA PRO A 515 9.87 23.68 -11.00
C PRO A 515 8.97 24.61 -10.18
N LEU A 516 9.23 24.70 -8.87
CA LEU A 516 8.74 25.82 -8.07
C LEU A 516 9.47 27.10 -8.48
N GLN A 517 8.80 27.95 -9.27
CA GLN A 517 9.21 29.36 -9.41
C GLN A 517 8.90 30.07 -8.09
N PHE A 518 9.92 30.18 -7.24
CA PHE A 518 9.91 31.19 -6.20
C PHE A 518 10.20 32.52 -6.89
N TYR A 519 9.22 33.43 -6.89
CA TYR A 519 9.47 34.81 -7.29
C TYR A 519 10.59 35.35 -6.40
N SER A 520 11.78 35.55 -6.99
CA SER A 520 12.66 36.60 -6.52
C SER A 520 11.98 37.89 -6.92
N ASP A 521 11.47 38.64 -5.95
CA ASP A 521 11.26 40.07 -6.15
C ASP A 521 12.65 40.67 -6.41
N ASP A 522 13.05 40.68 -7.68
CA ASP A 522 14.12 41.54 -8.17
C ASP A 522 13.52 42.94 -8.26
N PRO A 523 13.98 43.94 -7.48
CA PRO A 523 13.38 45.27 -7.51
C PRO A 523 13.73 46.07 -8.77
N ASP A 524 14.57 45.55 -9.66
CA ASP A 524 15.06 46.25 -10.84
C ASP A 524 15.16 45.31 -12.07
N ALA A 525 14.03 45.04 -12.73
CA ALA A 525 13.97 44.58 -14.12
C ALA A 525 12.63 44.94 -14.79
#